data_AF-A0A7C1M2J1-F1
#
_entry.id   AF-A0A7C1M2J1-F1
#
_cell.length_a   1.000
_cell.length_b   1.000
_cell.length_c   1.000
_cell.angle_alpha   90.00
_cell.angle_beta   90.00
_cell.angle_gamma   90.00
#
_symmetry.space_group_name_H-M   'P 1'
#
loop_
_entity.id
_entity.type
_entity.pdbx_description
1 polymer ?
#
loop_
_entity_poly.entity_id
_entity_poly.type
_entity_poly.pdbx_seq_one_letter_code
_entity_poly.pdbx_strand_id
1 'polypeptide(L)' 'MIIGEDIEVTVTLIDTNRIRLMIEAPSHVPVHRKEVFLRLKQEELQKSGPDSLTYRGKNLLRKIGFSK' A
#
# COMPACT_ATOMS: atom_id res chain seq x y z
N MET A 1 7.86 11.99 -21.45
CA MET A 1 8.31 12.72 -20.25
C MET A 1 9.20 11.77 -19.48
N ILE A 2 10.34 12.23 -18.97
CA ILE A 2 11.30 11.37 -18.26
C ILE A 2 11.35 11.81 -16.79
N ILE A 3 11.39 10.87 -15.86
CA ILE A 3 11.53 11.10 -14.41
C ILE A 3 12.81 10.40 -13.94
N GLY A 4 13.75 11.15 -13.37
CA GLY A 4 15.06 10.60 -13.02
C GLY A 4 15.83 10.16 -14.27
N GLU A 5 16.48 9.01 -14.20
CA GLU A 5 17.30 8.46 -15.29
C GLU A 5 16.65 7.22 -15.97
N ASP A 6 15.75 6.52 -15.28
CA ASP A 6 15.25 5.19 -15.71
C ASP A 6 13.73 5.09 -15.88
N ILE A 7 12.98 6.18 -15.70
CA ILE A 7 11.51 6.15 -15.78
C ILE A 7 11.03 7.01 -16.95
N GLU A 8 10.33 6.39 -17.88
CA GLU A 8 9.70 7.05 -19.01
C GLU A 8 8.17 7.01 -18.89
N VAL A 9 7.54 8.16 -19.12
CA VAL A 9 6.08 8.33 -19.12
C VAL A 9 5.63 8.86 -20.47
N THR A 10 4.74 8.10 -21.10
CA THR A 10 4.25 8.38 -22.45
C THR A 10 2.72 8.43 -22.46
N VAL A 11 2.18 9.50 -23.06
CA VAL A 11 0.75 9.62 -23.31
C VAL A 11 0.45 8.81 -24.57
N THR A 12 -0.30 7.71 -24.43
CA THR A 12 -0.61 6.82 -25.55
C THR A 12 -1.93 7.15 -26.21
N LEU A 13 -2.90 7.65 -25.45
CA LEU A 13 -4.21 8.01 -25.99
C LEU A 13 -4.85 9.11 -25.15
N ILE A 14 -5.52 10.03 -25.85
CA ILE A 14 -6.29 11.12 -25.25
C ILE A 14 -7.74 10.96 -25.73
N ASP A 15 -8.64 10.63 -24.80
CA ASP A 15 -10.08 10.73 -24.96
C ASP A 15 -10.57 12.03 -24.30
N THR A 16 -11.79 12.45 -24.61
CA THR A 16 -12.41 13.66 -24.03
C THR A 16 -12.39 13.71 -22.50
N ASN A 17 -12.48 12.56 -21.83
CA ASN A 17 -12.56 12.48 -20.36
C ASN A 17 -11.49 11.58 -19.72
N ARG A 18 -10.64 10.92 -20.53
CA ARG A 18 -9.67 9.94 -20.03
C ARG A 18 -8.39 10.04 -20.83
N ILE A 19 -7.28 9.86 -20.13
CA ILE A 19 -5.96 9.81 -20.74
C ILE A 19 -5.36 8.46 -20.39
N ARG A 20 -4.78 7.79 -21.39
CA ARG A 20 -3.99 6.57 -21.19
C ARG A 20 -2.53 6.97 -21.09
N LEU A 21 -1.92 6.59 -19.97
CA LEU A 21 -0.50 6.77 -19.72
C LEU A 21 0.16 5.40 -19.73
N MET A 22 1.24 5.29 -20.50
CA MET A 22 2.20 4.21 -20.40
C MET A 22 3.34 4.69 -19.51
N ILE A 23 3.77 3.82 -18.59
CA ILE A 23 4.88 4.10 -17.69
C ILE A 23 5.84 2.92 -17.85
N GLU A 24 7.05 3.21 -18.29
CA GLU A 24 8.16 2.27 -18.34
C GLU A 24 9.11 2.59 -17.19
N ALA A 25 9.36 1.61 -16.33
CA ALA A 25 10.18 1.75 -15.14
C ALA A 25 10.84 0.40 -14.81
N PRO A 26 12.03 0.38 -14.18
CA PRO A 26 12.70 -0.85 -13.79
C PRO A 26 11.94 -1.58 -12.67
N SER A 27 12.09 -2.90 -12.59
CA SER A 27 11.29 -3.76 -11.68
C SER A 27 11.48 -3.46 -10.19
N HIS A 28 12.56 -2.78 -9.81
CA HIS A 28 12.82 -2.42 -8.42
C HIS A 28 12.03 -1.19 -7.96
N VAL A 29 11.44 -0.42 -8.88
CA VAL A 29 10.62 0.76 -8.57
C VAL A 29 9.14 0.37 -8.65
N PRO A 30 8.41 0.32 -7.53
CA PRO A 30 6.98 0.02 -7.54
C PRO A 30 6.18 1.20 -8.13
N VAL A 31 5.39 0.92 -9.17
CA VAL A 31 4.50 1.90 -9.80
C VAL A 31 3.05 1.55 -9.48
N HIS A 32 2.33 2.49 -8.88
CA HIS A 32 0.93 2.32 -8.50
C HIS A 32 0.12 3.57 -8.83
N ARG A 33 -1.19 3.38 -8.99
CA ARG A 33 -2.13 4.52 -9.02
C ARG A 33 -2.15 5.19 -7.64
N LYS A 34 -2.28 6.51 -7.62
CA LYS A 34 -2.20 7.32 -6.39
C LYS A 34 -3.13 6.82 -5.29
N GLU A 35 -4.38 6.52 -5.64
CA GLU A 35 -5.39 6.06 -4.69
C GLU A 35 -5.06 4.69 -4.09
N VAL A 36 -4.46 3.79 -4.87
CA VAL A 36 -4.05 2.47 -4.40
C VAL A 36 -2.84 2.61 -3.47
N PHE A 37 -1.85 3.41 -3.87
CA PHE A 37 -0.67 3.68 -3.06
C PHE A 37 -1.02 4.26 -1.68
N LEU A 38 -1.90 5.27 -1.64
CA LEU A 38 -2.32 5.90 -0.38
C LEU A 38 -3.04 4.93 0.54
N ARG A 39 -3.91 4.05 0.00
CA ARG A 39 -4.59 3.02 0.79
C ARG A 39 -3.60 2.03 1.39
N LEU A 40 -2.71 1.46 0.57
CA LEU A 40 -1.70 0.50 1.04
C LEU A 40 -0.82 1.10 2.14
N LYS A 41 -0.35 2.33 1.94
CA LYS A 41 0.46 3.04 2.94
C LYS A 41 -0.28 3.25 4.26
N GLN A 42 -1.56 3.59 4.20
CA GLN A 42 -2.40 3.76 5.38
C GLN A 42 -2.64 2.42 6.12
N GLU A 43 -2.79 1.32 5.39
CA GLU A 43 -2.90 -0.02 5.97
C GLU A 43 -1.60 -0.50 6.62
N GLU A 44 -0.45 -0.22 6.00
CA GLU A 44 0.87 -0.50 6.58
C GLU A 44 1.05 0.23 7.92
N LEU A 45 0.74 1.53 7.95
CA LEU A 45 0.78 2.35 9.18
C LEU A 45 -0.09 1.78 10.30
N GLN A 46 -1.27 1.24 9.98
CA GLN A 46 -2.16 0.61 10.95
C GLN A 46 -1.66 -0.77 11.41
N LYS A 47 -1.05 -1.55 10.52
CA LYS A 47 -0.47 -2.87 10.83
C LYS A 47 0.83 -2.76 11.63
N SER A 48 1.59 -1.68 11.46
CA SER A 48 2.82 -1.39 12.18
C SER A 48 2.61 -0.67 13.53
N GLY A 49 1.37 -0.61 14.04
CA GLY A 49 1.10 -0.17 15.41
C GLY A 49 1.54 -1.25 16.43
N PRO A 50 2.02 -0.88 17.64
CA PRO A 50 2.62 -1.79 18.63
C PRO A 50 1.67 -2.84 19.25
N ASP A 51 0.41 -2.94 18.81
CA ASP A 51 -0.63 -3.72 19.49
C ASP A 51 -1.05 -5.03 18.78
N SER A 52 -0.40 -5.44 17.69
CA SER A 52 -0.76 -6.71 17.02
C SER A 52 -0.41 -7.97 17.83
N LEU A 53 0.56 -7.88 18.76
CA LEU A 53 0.90 -8.97 19.70
C LEU A 53 0.00 -8.98 20.95
N THR A 54 -0.57 -7.84 21.34
CA THR A 54 -1.40 -7.72 22.56
C THR A 54 -2.79 -8.34 22.40
N TYR A 55 -3.41 -8.23 21.21
CA TYR A 55 -4.76 -8.77 20.97
C TYR A 55 -4.82 -10.30 21.01
N ARG A 56 -3.71 -10.98 20.69
CA ARG A 56 -3.62 -12.44 20.79
C ARG A 56 -3.49 -12.91 22.24
N GLY A 57 -2.71 -12.19 23.07
CA GLY A 57 -2.51 -12.53 24.49
C GLY A 57 -3.75 -12.33 25.37
N LYS A 58 -4.51 -11.25 25.15
CA LYS A 58 -5.66 -10.91 26.01
C LYS A 58 -6.85 -11.88 25.85
N ASN A 59 -7.06 -12.46 24.67
CA ASN A 59 -8.15 -13.41 24.42
C ASN A 59 -7.85 -14.85 24.90
N LEU A 60 -6.59 -15.19 25.12
CA LEU A 60 -6.19 -16.48 25.70
C LEU A 60 -6.33 -16.49 27.22
N LEU A 61 -6.02 -15.37 27.89
CA LEU A 61 -6.13 -15.24 29.35
C LEU A 61 -7.58 -15.27 29.86
N ARG A 62 -8.57 -14.87 29.05
CA ARG A 62 -9.99 -14.93 29.46
C ARG A 62 -10.62 -16.34 29.31
N LYS A 63 -9.99 -17.24 28.56
CA LYS A 63 -10.46 -18.63 28.38
C LYS A 63 -9.94 -19.59 29.44
N ILE A 64 -8.79 -19.29 30.05
CA ILE A 64 -8.31 -20.02 31.23
C ILE A 64 -8.91 -19.37 32.48
N GLY A 65 -10.05 -19.88 32.93
CA GLY A 65 -10.76 -19.39 34.12
C GLY A 65 -9.96 -19.54 35.41
N PHE A 66 -8.95 -18.70 35.62
CA PHE A 66 -8.43 -18.41 36.96
C PHE A 66 -9.34 -17.36 37.59
N SER A 67 -10.47 -17.84 38.10
CA SER A 67 -11.17 -17.17 39.19
C SER A 67 -10.30 -17.32 40.44
N LYS A 68 -9.94 -16.21 41.08
CA LYS A 68 -9.62 -16.20 42.50
C LYS A 68 -10.83 -15.64 43.23
#